data_AF-A0A432GBP9-F1
#
_entry.id   AF-A0A432GBP9-F1
#
_cell.length_a   1.000
_cell.length_b   1.000
_cell.length_c   1.000
_cell.angle_alpha   90.00
_cell.angle_beta   90.00
_cell.angle_gamma   90.00
#
_symmetry.space_group_name_H-M   'P 1'
#
loop_
_entity.id
_entity.type
_entity.pdbx_description
1 polymer ?
#
loop_
_entity_poly.entity_id
_entity_poly.type
_entity_poly.pdbx_seq_one_letter_code
_entity_poly.pdbx_strand_id
1 'polypeptide(L)'
;MKFEITPLCGALGAEVHGIDLSQDMDPANCSKIKDAFHENIVLLFREQCLTPAQQVSFTSCFGPVEPHPLGSREGALSQPEILVLENRADIPAPRNDFWHSDISFAECPPLGSVLHALEVPGEGLGDTLFCNMYSVLEELSPGLQKTLEGLSALHSAEALVRRNNEDDNNA
;
A
#
# COMPACT_ATOMS: atom_id res chain seq x y z
N MET A 1 9.11 -13.27 18.84
CA MET A 1 10.18 -12.34 18.41
C MET A 1 10.16 -11.10 19.30
N LYS A 2 11.26 -10.35 19.41
CA LYS A 2 11.27 -9.04 20.10
C LYS A 2 11.58 -7.96 19.08
N PHE A 3 10.65 -7.04 18.87
CA PHE A 3 10.78 -5.90 17.97
C PHE A 3 10.22 -4.64 18.64
N GLU A 4 10.62 -3.50 18.14
CA GLU A 4 10.22 -2.17 18.65
C GLU A 4 9.50 -1.40 17.55
N ILE A 5 8.55 -0.55 17.94
CA ILE A 5 7.74 0.24 17.02
C ILE A 5 7.94 1.71 17.39
N THR A 6 8.42 2.51 16.45
CA THR A 6 8.69 3.93 16.63
C THR A 6 7.83 4.75 15.68
N PRO A 7 6.96 5.66 16.15
CA PRO A 7 6.19 6.53 15.28
C PRO A 7 7.09 7.40 14.38
N LEU A 8 6.74 7.52 13.11
CA LEU A 8 7.48 8.34 12.13
C LEU A 8 7.07 9.82 12.20
N CYS A 9 5.76 10.09 12.31
CA CYS A 9 5.24 11.44 12.48
C CYS A 9 3.97 11.43 13.33
N GLY A 10 3.46 12.62 13.69
CA GLY A 10 2.28 12.73 14.54
C GLY A 10 0.96 12.36 13.85
N ALA A 11 0.92 12.28 12.52
CA ALA A 11 -0.32 12.05 11.77
C ALA A 11 -0.52 10.58 11.38
N LEU A 12 0.54 9.85 11.01
CA LEU A 12 0.51 8.45 10.62
C LEU A 12 1.95 7.89 10.55
N GLY A 13 2.06 6.57 10.40
CA GLY A 13 3.30 5.89 10.08
C GLY A 13 4.10 5.50 11.32
N ALA A 14 4.60 4.27 11.34
CA ALA A 14 5.59 3.82 12.30
C ALA A 14 6.65 2.94 11.65
N GLU A 15 7.89 3.05 12.11
CA GLU A 15 8.98 2.15 11.73
C GLU A 15 9.05 0.99 12.73
N VAL A 16 9.16 -0.23 12.21
CA VAL A 16 9.28 -1.46 13.01
C VAL A 16 10.72 -1.96 12.93
N HIS A 17 11.38 -2.03 14.08
CA HIS A 17 12.80 -2.35 14.20
C HIS A 17 13.04 -3.72 14.85
N GLY A 18 14.14 -4.38 14.49
CA GLY A 18 14.57 -5.62 15.12
C GLY A 18 13.74 -6.84 14.72
N ILE A 19 13.06 -6.78 13.57
CA ILE A 19 12.28 -7.88 13.00
C ILE A 19 12.86 -8.30 11.65
N ASP A 20 12.89 -9.62 11.41
CA ASP A 20 13.24 -10.22 10.13
C ASP A 20 12.00 -10.89 9.57
N LEU A 21 11.40 -10.29 8.53
CA LEU A 21 10.16 -10.77 7.91
C LEU A 21 10.39 -12.01 7.02
N SER A 22 11.65 -12.42 6.82
CA SER A 22 11.97 -13.65 6.09
C SER A 22 11.71 -14.92 6.92
N GLN A 23 11.55 -14.76 8.24
CA GLN A 23 11.29 -15.85 9.18
C GLN A 23 9.79 -16.05 9.41
N ASP A 24 9.43 -17.27 9.79
CA ASP A 24 8.05 -17.57 10.18
C ASP A 24 7.62 -16.73 11.38
N MET A 25 6.50 -16.04 11.24
CA MET A 25 5.96 -15.20 12.30
C MET A 25 4.91 -15.95 13.10
N ASP A 26 5.15 -16.11 14.40
CA ASP A 26 4.15 -16.71 15.29
C ASP A 26 2.86 -15.86 15.36
N PRO A 27 1.70 -16.46 15.71
CA PRO A 27 0.42 -15.76 15.73
C PRO A 27 0.40 -14.53 16.67
N ALA A 28 1.18 -14.56 17.75
CA ALA A 28 1.25 -13.46 18.70
C ALA A 28 1.97 -12.24 18.10
N ASN A 29 3.02 -12.47 17.32
CA ASN A 29 3.73 -11.41 16.59
C ASN A 29 2.89 -10.89 15.42
N CYS A 30 2.21 -11.76 14.66
CA CYS A 30 1.26 -11.31 13.62
C CYS A 30 0.19 -10.39 14.23
N SER A 31 -0.37 -10.73 15.40
CA SER A 31 -1.37 -9.89 16.09
C SER A 31 -0.79 -8.53 16.45
N LYS A 32 0.41 -8.48 17.04
CA LYS A 32 1.06 -7.20 17.39
C LYS A 32 1.32 -6.30 16.18
N ILE A 33 1.74 -6.89 15.06
CA ILE A 33 1.96 -6.14 13.81
C ILE A 33 0.64 -5.62 13.24
N LYS A 34 -0.44 -6.40 13.30
CA LYS A 34 -1.78 -5.93 12.93
C LYS A 34 -2.25 -4.76 13.78
N ASP A 35 -2.10 -4.86 15.09
CA ASP A 35 -2.52 -3.81 16.01
C ASP A 35 -1.73 -2.53 15.72
N ALA A 36 -0.41 -2.65 15.53
CA ALA A 36 0.43 -1.54 15.11
C ALA A 36 0.00 -0.93 13.77
N PHE A 37 -0.39 -1.76 12.80
CA PHE A 37 -0.89 -1.29 11.50
C PHE A 37 -2.21 -0.52 11.64
N HIS A 38 -3.15 -1.02 12.45
CA HIS A 38 -4.41 -0.31 12.70
C HIS A 38 -4.20 1.03 13.43
N GLU A 39 -3.25 1.09 14.35
CA GLU A 39 -2.92 2.31 15.10
C GLU A 39 -2.19 3.35 14.25
N ASN A 40 -1.29 2.91 13.37
CA ASN A 40 -0.37 3.81 12.66
C ASN A 40 -0.69 3.97 11.16
N ILE A 41 -1.63 3.20 10.60
CA ILE A 41 -2.11 3.23 9.20
C ILE A 41 -1.06 2.74 8.19
N VAL A 42 0.23 3.04 8.41
CA VAL A 42 1.36 2.63 7.57
C VAL A 42 2.47 2.11 8.47
N LEU A 43 3.06 0.98 8.10
CA LEU A 43 4.25 0.44 8.76
C LEU A 43 5.42 0.39 7.80
N LEU A 44 6.59 0.81 8.27
CA LEU A 44 7.85 0.76 7.54
C LEU A 44 8.76 -0.31 8.16
N PHE A 45 9.24 -1.22 7.31
CA PHE A 45 10.21 -2.24 7.68
C PHE A 45 11.46 -2.03 6.83
N ARG A 46 12.55 -1.60 7.46
CA ARG A 46 13.82 -1.38 6.75
C ARG A 46 14.63 -2.67 6.66
N GLU A 47 15.54 -2.70 5.68
CA GLU A 47 16.56 -3.74 5.53
C GLU A 47 15.99 -5.17 5.37
N GLN A 48 14.86 -5.30 4.69
CA GLN A 48 14.21 -6.59 4.45
C GLN A 48 14.61 -7.16 3.07
N CYS A 49 15.11 -8.39 3.06
CA CYS A 49 15.43 -9.15 1.86
C CYS A 49 14.53 -10.38 1.78
N LEU A 50 13.38 -10.23 1.11
CA LEU A 50 12.36 -11.29 1.04
C LEU A 50 12.37 -11.97 -0.32
N THR A 51 12.18 -13.28 -0.32
CA THR A 51 11.68 -13.99 -1.50
C THR A 51 10.20 -13.69 -1.73
N PRO A 52 9.66 -13.86 -2.95
CA PRO A 52 8.23 -13.71 -3.20
C PRO A 52 7.34 -14.53 -2.25
N ALA A 53 7.74 -15.77 -1.97
CA ALA A 53 7.01 -16.64 -1.04
C ALA A 53 7.04 -16.11 0.40
N GLN A 54 8.15 -15.52 0.84
CA GLN A 54 8.24 -14.90 2.17
C GLN A 54 7.42 -13.61 2.27
N GLN A 55 7.38 -12.79 1.21
CA GLN A 55 6.50 -11.63 1.16
C GLN A 55 5.01 -12.05 1.26
N VAL A 56 4.61 -13.10 0.55
CA VAL A 56 3.25 -13.67 0.68
C VAL A 56 3.01 -14.20 2.09
N SER A 57 3.96 -14.94 2.67
CA SER A 57 3.85 -15.48 4.03
C SER A 57 3.64 -14.37 5.08
N PHE A 58 4.43 -13.30 5.02
CA PHE A 58 4.24 -12.13 5.88
C PHE A 58 2.90 -11.44 5.64
N THR A 59 2.51 -11.21 4.39
CA THR A 59 1.22 -10.58 4.04
C THR A 59 0.04 -11.39 4.58
N SER A 60 0.17 -12.72 4.62
CA SER A 60 -0.84 -13.63 5.16
C SER A 60 -1.10 -13.43 6.66
N CYS A 61 -0.21 -12.75 7.39
CA CYS A 61 -0.53 -12.34 8.75
C CYS A 61 -1.80 -11.50 8.76
N PHE A 62 -2.00 -10.58 7.80
CA PHE A 62 -3.12 -9.61 7.77
C PHE A 62 -4.46 -10.22 7.34
N GLY A 63 -4.44 -11.27 6.53
CA GLY A 63 -5.63 -11.94 6.00
C GLY A 63 -5.29 -12.79 4.77
N PRO A 64 -6.28 -13.33 4.06
CA PRO A 64 -6.07 -13.98 2.77
C PRO A 64 -5.34 -13.03 1.79
N VAL A 65 -4.36 -13.55 1.06
CA VAL A 65 -3.63 -12.79 0.04
C VAL A 65 -4.28 -13.06 -1.31
N GLU A 66 -4.83 -12.03 -1.93
CA GLU A 66 -5.48 -12.12 -3.23
C GLU A 66 -4.54 -11.62 -4.34
N PRO A 67 -4.47 -12.31 -5.48
CA PRO A 67 -3.79 -11.79 -6.67
C PRO A 67 -4.36 -10.44 -7.10
N HIS A 68 -3.47 -9.50 -7.42
CA HIS A 68 -3.90 -8.20 -7.92
C HIS A 68 -4.58 -8.35 -9.31
N PRO A 69 -5.73 -7.69 -9.59
CA PRO A 69 -6.48 -7.87 -10.84
C PRO A 69 -5.71 -7.56 -12.12
N LEU A 70 -4.75 -6.62 -12.06
CA LEU A 70 -3.91 -6.28 -13.22
C LEU A 70 -2.93 -7.41 -13.59
N GLY A 71 -2.54 -8.23 -12.62
CA GLY A 71 -1.48 -9.24 -12.78
C GLY A 71 -0.11 -8.66 -13.13
N SER A 72 0.91 -9.49 -13.02
CA SER A 72 2.26 -9.15 -13.49
C SER A 72 2.40 -9.42 -14.98
N ARG A 73 3.41 -8.80 -15.62
CA ARG A 73 3.80 -9.17 -16.98
C ARG A 73 4.09 -10.68 -17.05
N GLU A 74 3.73 -11.30 -18.17
CA GLU A 74 4.02 -12.72 -18.39
C GLU A 74 5.51 -13.03 -18.19
N GLY A 75 5.79 -14.06 -17.38
CA GLY A 75 7.14 -14.50 -17.06
C GLY A 75 7.87 -13.68 -15.99
N ALA A 76 7.25 -12.66 -15.38
CA ALA A 76 7.90 -11.85 -14.34
C ALA A 76 8.21 -12.67 -13.07
N LEU A 77 7.21 -13.38 -12.54
CA LEU A 77 7.35 -14.29 -11.41
C LEU A 77 6.35 -15.45 -11.54
N SER A 78 6.65 -16.57 -10.89
CA SER A 78 5.73 -17.72 -10.78
C SER A 78 4.78 -17.62 -9.58
N GLN A 79 4.87 -16.57 -8.76
CA GLN A 79 4.04 -16.35 -7.57
C GLN A 79 2.85 -15.45 -7.94
N PRO A 80 1.63 -15.99 -8.11
CA PRO A 80 0.49 -15.24 -8.64
C PRO A 80 -0.03 -14.13 -7.72
N GLU A 81 0.20 -14.25 -6.41
CA GLU A 81 -0.19 -13.26 -5.40
C GLU A 81 0.70 -12.01 -5.44
N ILE A 82 1.83 -12.05 -6.14
CA ILE A 82 2.76 -10.93 -6.24
C ILE A 82 2.56 -10.19 -7.57
N LEU A 83 2.23 -8.91 -7.44
CA LEU A 83 2.32 -7.95 -8.53
C LEU A 83 3.73 -7.38 -8.59
N VAL A 84 4.40 -7.56 -9.73
CA VAL A 84 5.70 -6.96 -10.02
C VAL A 84 5.46 -5.58 -10.62
N LEU A 85 5.91 -4.54 -9.91
CA LEU A 85 5.86 -3.16 -10.36
C LEU A 85 7.25 -2.75 -10.87
N GLU A 86 7.34 -2.47 -12.17
CA GLU A 86 8.56 -1.99 -12.82
C GLU A 86 8.28 -0.64 -13.49
N ASN A 87 9.17 0.33 -13.25
CA ASN A 87 9.20 1.57 -14.01
C ASN A 87 10.62 1.80 -14.54
N ARG A 88 10.83 1.43 -15.80
CA ARG A 88 12.12 1.52 -16.49
C ARG A 88 11.98 2.27 -17.81
N ALA A 89 13.07 2.82 -18.31
CA ALA A 89 13.06 3.58 -19.57
C ALA A 89 12.48 2.78 -20.77
N ASP A 90 12.63 1.45 -20.76
CA ASP A 90 12.10 0.55 -21.79
C ASP A 90 10.76 -0.12 -21.41
N ILE A 91 10.35 0.01 -20.14
CA ILE A 91 9.11 -0.55 -19.60
C ILE A 91 8.49 0.51 -18.68
N PRO A 92 7.82 1.53 -19.23
CA PRO A 92 7.18 2.56 -18.41
C PRO A 92 6.03 1.95 -17.60
N ALA A 93 5.95 2.32 -16.32
CA ALA A 93 4.84 1.92 -15.46
C ALA A 93 3.56 2.72 -15.76
N PRO A 94 2.37 2.16 -15.46
CA PRO A 94 1.15 2.96 -15.32
C PRO A 94 1.33 4.10 -14.32
N ARG A 95 0.60 5.20 -14.52
CA ARG A 95 0.68 6.37 -13.65
C ARG A 95 0.07 6.09 -12.29
N ASN A 96 0.82 6.45 -11.24
CA ASN A 96 0.35 6.43 -9.85
C ASN A 96 0.61 7.76 -9.11
N ASP A 97 0.73 8.85 -9.88
CA ASP A 97 1.12 10.20 -9.44
C ASP A 97 -0.08 11.06 -9.00
N PHE A 98 -1.04 10.45 -8.31
CA PHE A 98 -2.23 11.13 -7.79
C PHE A 98 -2.69 10.50 -6.48
N TRP A 99 -3.39 11.27 -5.65
CA TRP A 99 -4.00 10.75 -4.42
C TRP A 99 -5.11 9.75 -4.74
N HIS A 100 -5.01 8.54 -4.21
CA HIS A 100 -5.98 7.47 -4.41
C HIS A 100 -5.99 6.48 -3.24
N SER A 101 -7.00 5.61 -3.26
CA SER A 101 -7.02 4.35 -2.51
C SER A 101 -7.16 3.21 -3.52
N ASP A 102 -6.31 2.20 -3.38
CA ASP A 102 -6.23 1.06 -4.30
C ASP A 102 -7.59 0.39 -4.50
N ILE A 103 -7.94 0.15 -5.76
CA ILE A 103 -9.13 -0.63 -6.18
C ILE A 103 -10.42 -0.26 -5.43
N SER A 104 -10.60 1.03 -5.11
CA SER A 104 -11.80 1.51 -4.40
C SER A 104 -13.12 1.28 -5.15
N PHE A 105 -13.06 0.88 -6.41
CA PHE A 105 -14.21 0.49 -7.24
C PHE A 105 -14.62 -0.98 -7.10
N ALA A 106 -13.87 -1.81 -6.37
CA ALA A 106 -14.28 -3.18 -6.06
C ALA A 106 -15.47 -3.19 -5.09
N GLU A 107 -16.29 -4.24 -5.16
CA GLU A 107 -17.39 -4.43 -4.21
C GLU A 107 -16.88 -4.59 -2.77
N CYS A 108 -15.75 -5.28 -2.61
CA CYS A 108 -14.98 -5.36 -1.37
C CYS A 108 -13.55 -4.87 -1.66
N PRO A 109 -13.25 -3.57 -1.44
CA PRO A 109 -11.90 -3.04 -1.63
C PRO A 109 -10.87 -3.73 -0.73
N PRO A 110 -9.58 -3.73 -1.12
CA PRO A 110 -8.52 -4.39 -0.36
C PRO A 110 -8.35 -3.73 1.03
N LEU A 111 -8.01 -4.55 2.03
CA LEU A 111 -7.67 -4.07 3.37
C LEU A 111 -6.40 -3.20 3.37
N GLY A 112 -5.42 -3.56 2.52
CA GLY A 112 -4.15 -2.86 2.40
C GLY A 112 -3.20 -3.60 1.46
N SER A 113 -2.03 -3.01 1.24
CA SER A 113 -1.01 -3.48 0.32
C SER A 113 0.34 -3.64 1.04
N VAL A 114 1.09 -4.71 0.75
CA VAL A 114 2.48 -4.89 1.22
C VAL A 114 3.42 -4.69 0.04
N LEU A 115 4.17 -3.59 0.07
CA LEU A 115 5.12 -3.24 -0.99
C LEU A 115 6.56 -3.54 -0.54
N HIS A 116 7.31 -4.28 -1.37
CA HIS A 116 8.72 -4.61 -1.13
C HIS A 116 9.59 -3.92 -2.18
N ALA A 117 10.44 -3.00 -1.74
CA ALA A 117 11.34 -2.27 -2.62
C ALA A 117 12.54 -3.15 -3.02
N LEU A 118 12.69 -3.41 -4.32
CA LEU A 118 13.80 -4.18 -4.88
C LEU A 118 14.89 -3.29 -5.49
N GLU A 119 14.47 -2.40 -6.39
CA GLU A 119 15.30 -1.40 -7.03
C GLU A 119 14.59 -0.05 -6.94
N VAL A 120 15.26 0.95 -6.38
CA VAL A 120 14.71 2.30 -6.22
C VAL A 120 15.62 3.32 -6.92
N PRO A 121 15.07 4.40 -7.48
CA PRO A 121 15.88 5.46 -8.05
C PRO A 121 16.68 6.18 -6.93
N GLY A 122 17.61 7.04 -7.33
CA GLY A 122 18.38 7.84 -6.37
C GLY A 122 17.50 8.68 -5.43
N GLU A 123 18.11 9.21 -4.37
CA GLU A 123 17.42 9.95 -3.32
C GLU A 123 16.44 11.02 -3.86
N GLY A 124 15.19 10.98 -3.37
CA GLY A 124 14.15 11.96 -3.68
C GLY A 124 13.43 11.80 -5.02
N LEU A 125 13.67 10.72 -5.76
CA LEU A 125 13.08 10.50 -7.09
C LEU A 125 11.89 9.52 -7.13
N GLY A 126 11.42 9.04 -5.98
CA GLY A 126 10.38 8.00 -5.91
C GLY A 126 9.66 7.92 -4.58
N ASP A 127 9.63 9.01 -3.82
CA ASP A 127 8.97 9.03 -2.52
C ASP A 127 7.47 8.75 -2.65
N THR A 128 6.95 7.91 -1.76
CA THR A 128 5.51 7.61 -1.67
C THR A 128 4.92 8.36 -0.49
N LEU A 129 3.88 9.16 -0.75
CA LEU A 129 3.17 9.92 0.28
C LEU A 129 1.89 9.20 0.68
N PHE A 130 1.54 9.29 1.97
CA PHE A 130 0.32 8.75 2.54
C PHE A 130 -0.46 9.86 3.25
N CYS A 131 -1.79 9.69 3.34
CA CYS A 131 -2.70 10.65 3.98
C CYS A 131 -3.57 9.94 5.01
N ASN A 132 -3.66 10.49 6.23
CA ASN A 132 -4.53 9.95 7.27
C ASN A 132 -5.96 10.47 7.08
N MET A 133 -6.81 9.64 6.47
CA MET A 133 -8.22 9.99 6.24
C MET A 133 -9.06 10.04 7.52
N TYR A 134 -8.64 9.40 8.61
CA TYR A 134 -9.29 9.56 9.93
C TYR A 134 -9.08 10.97 10.45
N SER A 135 -7.83 11.45 10.49
CA SER A 135 -7.52 12.83 10.91
C SER A 135 -8.18 13.86 10.01
N VAL A 136 -8.20 13.64 8.68
CA VAL A 136 -8.91 14.54 7.75
C VAL A 136 -10.38 14.67 8.14
N LEU A 137 -11.07 13.56 8.42
CA LEU A 137 -12.48 13.59 8.82
C LEU A 137 -12.69 14.29 10.17
N GLU A 138 -11.85 13.97 11.17
CA GLU A 138 -11.91 14.54 12.52
C GLU A 138 -11.67 16.05 12.53
N GLU A 139 -10.83 16.57 11.63
CA GLU A 139 -10.51 18.00 11.52
C GLU A 139 -11.57 18.81 10.74
N LEU A 140 -12.50 18.15 10.04
CA LEU A 140 -13.60 18.86 9.40
C LEU A 140 -14.48 19.57 10.43
N SER A 141 -15.06 20.72 10.06
CA SER A 141 -16.05 21.37 10.92
C SER A 141 -17.25 20.43 11.19
N PRO A 142 -17.87 20.48 12.39
CA PRO A 142 -19.01 19.61 12.70
C PRO A 142 -20.18 19.74 11.70
N GLY A 143 -20.38 20.94 11.14
CA GLY A 143 -21.38 21.17 10.10
C GLY A 143 -21.09 20.39 8.82
N LEU A 144 -19.82 20.40 8.37
CA LEU A 144 -19.41 19.68 7.18
C LEU A 144 -19.40 18.16 7.40
N GLN A 145 -18.94 17.67 8.57
CA GLN A 145 -19.05 16.26 8.93
C GLN A 145 -20.51 15.78 8.80
N LYS A 146 -21.46 16.53 9.38
CA LYS A 146 -22.89 16.22 9.30
C LYS A 146 -23.45 16.32 7.88
N THR A 147 -22.94 17.23 7.05
CA THR A 147 -23.34 17.32 5.64
C THR A 147 -22.88 16.11 4.84
N LEU A 148 -21.69 15.59 5.12
CA LEU A 148 -21.12 14.44 4.43
C LEU A 148 -21.65 13.10 4.95
N GLU A 149 -22.09 13.05 6.21
CA GLU A 149 -22.64 11.85 6.84
C GLU A 149 -23.83 11.28 6.06
N GLY A 150 -23.74 10.01 5.68
CA GLY A 150 -24.78 9.30 4.92
C GLY A 150 -24.77 9.54 3.41
N LEU A 151 -23.86 10.36 2.88
CA LEU A 151 -23.64 10.47 1.45
C LEU A 151 -22.87 9.25 0.91
N SER A 152 -23.05 8.98 -0.38
CA SER A 152 -22.30 7.96 -1.11
C SER A 152 -21.59 8.57 -2.31
N ALA A 153 -20.48 7.95 -2.70
CA ALA A 153 -19.72 8.30 -3.90
C ALA A 153 -19.72 7.10 -4.86
N LEU A 154 -19.73 7.38 -6.17
CA LEU A 154 -19.52 6.37 -7.19
C LEU A 154 -18.02 6.18 -7.43
N HIS A 155 -17.55 4.94 -7.33
CA HIS A 155 -16.16 4.58 -7.64
C HIS A 155 -16.12 3.77 -8.94
N SER A 156 -15.21 4.12 -9.84
CA SER A 156 -15.03 3.46 -11.13
C SER A 156 -13.56 3.50 -11.57
N ALA A 157 -13.12 2.46 -12.26
CA ALA A 157 -11.79 2.41 -12.89
C ALA A 157 -11.66 3.31 -14.13
N GLU A 158 -12.76 3.90 -14.63
CA GLU A 158 -12.76 4.69 -15.86
C GLU A 158 -11.75 5.85 -15.83
N ALA A 159 -11.67 6.57 -14.72
CA ALA A 159 -10.74 7.69 -14.58
C ALA A 159 -9.27 7.23 -14.65
N LEU A 160 -8.95 6.10 -14.01
CA LEU A 160 -7.61 5.48 -14.07
C LEU A 160 -7.26 5.07 -15.50
N VAL A 161 -8.19 4.39 -16.19
CA VAL A 161 -7.99 3.95 -17.58
C VAL A 161 -7.80 5.13 -18.51
N ARG A 162 -8.62 6.17 -18.38
CA ARG A 162 -8.49 7.39 -19.20
C ARG A 162 -7.13 8.05 -19.00
N ARG A 163 -6.69 8.19 -17.75
CA ARG A 163 -5.43 8.86 -17.39
C ARG A 163 -4.19 8.11 -17.87
N ASN A 164 -4.25 6.78 -17.95
CA ASN A 164 -3.17 5.96 -18.51
C ASN A 164 -3.15 5.94 -20.05
N ASN A 165 -4.22 6.39 -20.71
CA ASN A 165 -4.34 6.45 -22.17
C ASN A 165 -4.22 7.88 -22.74
N GLU A 166 -4.18 8.91 -21.90
CA GLU A 166 -3.93 10.28 -22.31
C GLU A 166 -2.43 10.48 -22.53
N ASP A 167 -2.02 10.73 -23.77
CA ASP A 167 -0.65 11.18 -24.09
C ASP A 167 -0.43 12.57 -23.47
N ASP A 168 0.72 12.77 -22.81
CA ASP A 168 1.18 14.07 -22.27
C ASP A 168 1.54 15.09 -23.38
N ASN A 169 0.68 15.28 -24.37
CA ASN A 169 0.84 16.28 -25.43
C ASN A 169 0.41 17.70 -25.00
N ASN A 170 0.32 17.98 -23.69
CA ASN A 170 -0.17 19.27 -23.17
C ASN A 170 0.58 19.75 -21.91
N ALA A 171 1.90 19.51 -21.85
CA ALA A 171 2.81 20.17 -20.91
C ALA A 171 3.73 21.16 -21.64
#